data_AF-A0A1I1LEQ4-F1
#
_entry.id   AF-A0A1I1LEQ4-F1
#
_cell.length_a   1.000
_cell.length_b   1.000
_cell.length_c   1.000
_cell.angle_alpha   90.00
_cell.angle_beta   90.00
_cell.angle_gamma   90.00
#
_symmetry.space_group_name_H-M   'P 1'
#
loop_
_entity.id
_entity.type
_entity.pdbx_description
1 polymer ?
#
loop_
_entity_poly.entity_id
_entity_poly.type
_entity_poly.pdbx_seq_one_letter_code
_entity_poly.pdbx_strand_id
1 'polypeptide(L)'
;MLKSVCFALALLAAGAGVAAEAPKGSLVIIGGGLRPENAAVWEKIVLLAGGKGARIAVFPTAAQNPAREGGNAVAFLNRHGAQAFLVPVAPLLAGSDVRKAADDPALADAVRNAGGAFFTGGDQARITGSLRRPDGGNSAVLDALWSMYRRGGVIAGTSAGAAIMSSTMFYDPPLDVVPILKHGVVDGKDIAPGLGFIGDDVFIDQHLLVRGRFARMLPVMLDKGYKLGLGIDENTAAVVGPGREVTIVGYTGALVLDLSEAGTDKAQPLFNLSNARISYVDNGDRFNLASRTYVPGPGKEPVDRSMREYREALFYTDILGNTSVVNLLEKLVDSNLERATGLAFEGPTSRAPERGFEFTFSRAPDSREFVTNREDAWSIYRIRMDVRPVRMRQPLYTVE
;
A
#
# COMPACT_ATOMS: atom_id res chain seq x y z
N MET A 1 -39.55 54.00 30.02
CA MET A 1 -38.36 53.24 29.62
C MET A 1 -38.40 51.90 30.33
N LEU A 2 -38.78 50.81 29.65
CA LEU A 2 -38.35 49.45 29.98
C LEU A 2 -38.76 48.58 28.78
N LYS A 3 -37.78 48.21 27.94
CA LYS A 3 -37.97 47.32 26.79
C LYS A 3 -37.85 45.88 27.28
N SER A 4 -38.90 45.10 27.12
CA SER A 4 -38.89 43.65 27.31
C SER A 4 -38.05 42.99 26.20
N VAL A 5 -36.99 42.30 26.60
CA VAL A 5 -36.16 41.48 25.70
C VAL A 5 -36.56 40.02 25.93
N CYS A 6 -37.27 39.44 24.97
CA CYS A 6 -37.52 38.00 24.91
C CYS A 6 -36.24 37.31 24.40
N PHE A 7 -35.59 36.52 25.25
CA PHE A 7 -34.53 35.60 24.84
C PHE A 7 -35.18 34.32 24.28
N ALA A 8 -35.04 34.10 22.97
CA ALA A 8 -35.33 32.81 22.36
C ALA A 8 -34.12 31.88 22.58
N LEU A 9 -34.33 30.80 23.35
CA LEU A 9 -33.37 29.71 23.44
C LEU A 9 -33.42 28.90 22.15
N ALA A 10 -32.41 29.05 21.28
CA ALA A 10 -32.20 28.15 20.16
C ALA A 10 -31.50 26.88 20.67
N LEU A 11 -32.20 25.74 20.67
CA LEU A 11 -31.57 24.43 20.84
C LEU A 11 -30.70 24.13 19.61
N LEU A 12 -29.38 24.24 19.77
CA LEU A 12 -28.41 23.64 18.87
C LEU A 12 -28.42 22.12 19.08
N ALA A 13 -29.15 21.41 18.23
CA ALA A 13 -28.97 19.97 18.07
C ALA A 13 -27.62 19.74 17.38
N ALA A 14 -26.58 19.55 18.17
CA ALA A 14 -25.32 19.03 17.70
C ALA A 14 -25.55 17.58 17.23
N GLY A 15 -25.62 17.38 15.91
CA GLY A 15 -25.56 16.07 15.32
C GLY A 15 -24.20 15.45 15.63
N ALA A 16 -24.12 14.67 16.70
CA ALA A 16 -23.02 13.76 16.91
C ALA A 16 -23.08 12.73 15.77
N GLY A 17 -22.27 12.94 14.73
CA GLY A 17 -21.99 11.90 13.76
C GLY A 17 -21.54 10.68 14.52
N VAL A 18 -22.33 9.61 14.47
CA VAL A 18 -21.95 8.32 15.03
C VAL A 18 -20.69 7.91 14.29
N ALA A 19 -19.53 8.07 14.93
CA ALA A 19 -18.29 7.56 14.38
C ALA A 19 -18.51 6.07 14.12
N ALA A 20 -18.42 5.65 12.87
CA ALA A 20 -18.61 4.25 12.52
C ALA A 20 -17.62 3.41 13.36
N GLU A 21 -18.13 2.41 14.08
CA GLU A 21 -17.31 1.55 14.93
C GLU A 21 -16.15 0.96 14.10
N ALA A 22 -14.93 1.07 14.61
CA ALA A 22 -13.75 0.58 13.92
C ALA A 22 -13.90 -0.93 13.62
N PRO A 23 -13.51 -1.41 12.42
CA PRO A 23 -13.63 -2.82 12.08
C PRO A 23 -12.87 -3.72 13.06
N LYS A 24 -13.51 -4.81 13.50
CA LYS A 24 -12.88 -5.82 14.38
C LYS A 24 -12.03 -6.84 13.60
N GLY A 25 -12.17 -6.86 12.28
CA GLY A 25 -11.47 -7.75 11.38
C GLY A 25 -10.01 -7.39 11.15
N SER A 26 -9.38 -8.13 10.26
CA SER A 26 -7.99 -7.92 9.87
C SER A 26 -7.85 -7.77 8.35
N LEU A 27 -6.77 -7.12 7.92
CA LEU A 27 -6.38 -7.05 6.51
C LEU A 27 -5.10 -7.85 6.28
N VAL A 28 -4.99 -8.51 5.14
CA VAL A 28 -3.74 -9.09 4.66
C VAL A 28 -3.45 -8.50 3.28
N ILE A 29 -2.63 -7.45 3.26
CA ILE A 29 -2.38 -6.62 2.09
C ILE A 29 -1.07 -7.09 1.45
N ILE A 30 -1.15 -7.72 0.27
CA ILE A 30 -0.02 -8.43 -0.34
C ILE A 30 0.47 -7.66 -1.57
N GLY A 31 1.77 -7.40 -1.65
CA GLY A 31 2.36 -6.55 -2.69
C GLY A 31 2.32 -7.12 -4.11
N GLY A 32 1.82 -8.33 -4.32
CA GLY A 32 1.77 -9.00 -5.61
C GLY A 32 2.74 -10.18 -5.68
N GLY A 33 2.65 -10.98 -6.75
CA GLY A 33 3.57 -12.11 -6.95
C GLY A 33 3.56 -13.14 -5.81
N LEU A 34 2.44 -13.28 -5.07
CA LEU A 34 2.35 -14.22 -3.95
C LEU A 34 2.56 -15.65 -4.46
N ARG A 35 3.63 -16.28 -3.95
CA ARG A 35 4.03 -17.59 -4.43
C ARG A 35 3.28 -18.72 -3.71
N PRO A 36 3.03 -19.86 -4.37
CA PRO A 36 2.36 -21.02 -3.73
C PRO A 36 3.09 -21.55 -2.49
N GLU A 37 4.41 -21.44 -2.45
CA GLU A 37 5.27 -21.93 -1.37
C GLU A 37 5.38 -20.96 -0.17
N ASN A 38 4.81 -19.76 -0.27
CA ASN A 38 4.81 -18.80 0.83
C ASN A 38 3.75 -19.17 1.89
N ALA A 39 4.01 -20.27 2.59
CA ALA A 39 3.12 -20.82 3.61
C ALA A 39 2.80 -19.80 4.69
N ALA A 40 3.77 -18.96 5.09
CA ALA A 40 3.59 -17.96 6.14
C ALA A 40 2.42 -16.99 5.84
N VAL A 41 2.31 -16.51 4.60
CA VAL A 41 1.20 -15.63 4.20
C VAL A 41 -0.12 -16.39 4.06
N TRP A 42 -0.11 -17.56 3.41
CA TRP A 42 -1.33 -18.36 3.22
C TRP A 42 -1.93 -18.83 4.55
N GLU A 43 -1.11 -19.35 5.45
CA GLU A 43 -1.51 -19.78 6.79
C GLU A 43 -2.02 -18.62 7.62
N LYS A 44 -1.41 -17.43 7.49
CA LYS A 44 -1.90 -16.24 8.18
C LYS A 44 -3.32 -15.87 7.72
N ILE A 45 -3.61 -15.94 6.41
CA ILE A 45 -4.96 -15.70 5.89
C ILE A 45 -5.95 -16.71 6.49
N VAL A 46 -5.63 -18.01 6.45
CA VAL A 46 -6.51 -19.06 6.97
C VAL A 46 -6.72 -18.90 8.48
N LEU A 47 -5.66 -18.61 9.24
CA LEU A 47 -5.73 -18.37 10.68
C LEU A 47 -6.68 -17.21 11.00
N LEU A 48 -6.52 -16.07 10.33
CA LEU A 48 -7.35 -14.88 10.56
C LEU A 48 -8.79 -15.07 10.08
N ALA A 49 -9.04 -16.00 9.15
CA ALA A 49 -10.38 -16.37 8.72
C ALA A 49 -11.10 -17.32 9.70
N GLY A 50 -10.45 -17.78 10.78
CA GLY A 50 -11.02 -18.73 11.74
C GLY A 50 -10.33 -20.09 11.80
N GLY A 51 -9.19 -20.25 11.12
CA GLY A 51 -8.36 -21.45 11.17
C GLY A 51 -8.85 -22.59 10.27
N LYS A 52 -8.57 -23.84 10.66
CA LYS A 52 -8.92 -25.02 9.88
C LYS A 52 -10.44 -25.10 9.66
N GLY A 53 -10.86 -25.30 8.41
CA GLY A 53 -12.25 -25.30 8.00
C GLY A 53 -12.84 -23.91 7.74
N ALA A 54 -12.06 -22.84 7.90
CA ALA A 54 -12.53 -21.48 7.64
C ALA A 54 -13.06 -21.34 6.20
N ARG A 55 -14.27 -20.79 6.08
CA ARG A 55 -14.87 -20.49 4.78
C ARG A 55 -14.27 -19.20 4.25
N ILE A 56 -13.65 -19.25 3.07
CA ILE A 56 -13.00 -18.09 2.46
C ILE A 56 -13.57 -17.83 1.06
N ALA A 57 -14.14 -16.66 0.86
CA ALA A 57 -14.67 -16.22 -0.42
C ALA A 57 -13.54 -15.75 -1.34
N VAL A 58 -13.32 -16.41 -2.48
CA VAL A 58 -12.28 -16.06 -3.44
C VAL A 58 -12.85 -15.24 -4.58
N PHE A 59 -12.32 -14.04 -4.77
CA PHE A 59 -12.71 -13.06 -5.79
C PHE A 59 -11.64 -12.98 -6.87
N PRO A 60 -11.83 -13.67 -8.01
CA PRO A 60 -10.91 -13.59 -9.15
C PRO A 60 -11.20 -12.37 -10.05
N THR A 61 -11.88 -11.35 -9.51
CA THR A 61 -12.48 -10.23 -10.25
C THR A 61 -11.49 -9.44 -11.11
N ALA A 62 -10.27 -9.27 -10.60
CA ALA A 62 -9.21 -8.53 -11.28
C ALA A 62 -8.57 -9.31 -12.44
N ALA A 63 -8.60 -10.65 -12.37
CA ALA A 63 -7.76 -11.51 -13.20
C ALA A 63 -8.13 -11.44 -14.68
N GLN A 64 -7.12 -11.58 -15.55
CA GLN A 64 -7.34 -11.78 -16.99
C GLN A 64 -7.95 -13.15 -17.30
N ASN A 65 -7.67 -14.15 -16.47
CA ASN A 65 -8.28 -15.48 -16.54
C ASN A 65 -8.89 -15.83 -15.16
N PRO A 66 -10.13 -15.39 -14.87
CA PRO A 66 -10.72 -15.57 -13.55
C PRO A 66 -10.90 -17.03 -13.14
N ALA A 67 -11.19 -17.93 -14.07
CA ALA A 67 -11.34 -19.35 -13.79
C ALA A 67 -10.04 -19.96 -13.29
N ARG A 68 -8.92 -19.68 -13.96
CA ARG A 68 -7.58 -20.17 -13.57
C ARG A 68 -7.13 -19.56 -12.25
N GLU A 69 -7.13 -18.23 -12.15
CA GLU A 69 -6.59 -17.55 -10.96
C GLU A 69 -7.43 -17.82 -9.71
N GLY A 70 -8.76 -17.84 -9.86
CA GLY A 70 -9.67 -18.20 -8.77
C GLY A 70 -9.52 -19.66 -8.35
N GLY A 71 -9.42 -20.59 -9.30
CA GLY A 71 -9.18 -22.01 -9.01
C GLY A 71 -7.86 -22.24 -8.28
N ASN A 72 -6.78 -21.58 -8.72
CA ASN A 72 -5.48 -21.63 -8.05
C ASN A 72 -5.55 -21.10 -6.61
N ALA A 73 -6.15 -19.92 -6.41
CA ALA A 73 -6.28 -19.34 -5.09
C ALA A 73 -7.12 -20.21 -4.13
N VAL A 74 -8.22 -20.81 -4.61
CA VAL A 74 -9.01 -21.80 -3.85
C VAL A 74 -8.13 -23.00 -3.47
N ALA A 75 -7.38 -23.55 -4.42
CA ALA A 75 -6.53 -24.71 -4.17
C ALA A 75 -5.42 -24.42 -3.14
N PHE A 76 -4.80 -23.24 -3.19
CA PHE A 76 -3.77 -22.86 -2.22
C PHE A 76 -4.35 -22.64 -0.82
N LEU A 77 -5.46 -21.92 -0.68
CA LEU A 77 -6.13 -21.75 0.61
C LEU A 77 -6.57 -23.10 1.22
N ASN A 78 -7.10 -24.00 0.38
CA ASN A 78 -7.53 -25.33 0.84
C ASN A 78 -6.34 -26.21 1.24
N ARG A 79 -5.17 -26.08 0.58
CA ARG A 79 -3.94 -26.76 0.99
C ARG A 79 -3.52 -26.38 2.41
N HIS A 80 -3.79 -25.15 2.83
CA HIS A 80 -3.54 -24.66 4.19
C HIS A 80 -4.75 -24.84 5.13
N GLY A 81 -5.75 -25.63 4.73
CA GLY A 81 -6.82 -26.10 5.62
C GLY A 81 -8.11 -25.28 5.58
N ALA A 82 -8.28 -24.33 4.65
CA ALA A 82 -9.54 -23.63 4.46
C ALA A 82 -10.60 -24.48 3.73
N GLN A 83 -11.83 -23.97 3.70
CA GLN A 83 -12.91 -24.34 2.79
C GLN A 83 -13.22 -23.13 1.89
N ALA A 84 -12.29 -22.82 0.99
CA ALA A 84 -12.41 -21.71 0.07
C ALA A 84 -13.42 -22.00 -1.04
N PHE A 85 -14.17 -20.99 -1.46
CA PHE A 85 -15.14 -21.07 -2.54
C PHE A 85 -15.02 -19.88 -3.47
N LEU A 86 -15.25 -20.12 -4.76
CA LEU A 86 -15.21 -19.09 -5.79
C LEU A 86 -16.44 -18.19 -5.69
N VAL A 87 -16.25 -16.88 -5.75
CA VAL A 87 -17.32 -15.90 -5.94
C VAL A 87 -17.31 -15.43 -7.40
N PRO A 88 -18.36 -15.71 -8.21
CA PRO A 88 -18.35 -15.48 -9.65
C PRO A 88 -18.58 -14.00 -10.05
N VAL A 89 -18.20 -13.05 -9.18
CA VAL A 89 -18.18 -11.62 -9.47
C VAL A 89 -16.89 -11.32 -10.23
N ALA A 90 -16.86 -11.62 -11.52
CA ALA A 90 -15.71 -11.34 -12.37
C ALA A 90 -16.18 -11.07 -13.82
N PRO A 91 -15.85 -9.90 -14.40
CA PRO A 91 -16.37 -9.50 -15.72
C PRO A 91 -15.84 -10.36 -16.86
N LEU A 92 -14.69 -11.02 -16.67
CA LEU A 92 -14.07 -11.91 -17.65
C LEU A 92 -14.35 -13.40 -17.38
N LEU A 93 -15.24 -13.73 -16.43
CA LEU A 93 -15.62 -15.11 -16.17
C LEU A 93 -16.72 -15.51 -17.17
N ALA A 94 -16.43 -16.50 -18.01
CA ALA A 94 -17.35 -16.99 -19.02
C ALA A 94 -18.66 -17.49 -18.39
N GLY A 95 -19.79 -17.09 -18.99
CA GLY A 95 -21.13 -17.51 -18.54
C GLY A 95 -21.62 -16.85 -17.24
N SER A 96 -20.90 -15.87 -16.70
CA SER A 96 -21.34 -15.09 -15.54
C SER A 96 -21.76 -13.68 -15.95
N ASP A 97 -22.91 -13.22 -15.45
CA ASP A 97 -23.26 -11.80 -15.44
C ASP A 97 -22.72 -11.20 -14.12
N VAL A 98 -21.68 -10.38 -14.25
CA VAL A 98 -20.98 -9.79 -13.10
C VAL A 98 -21.90 -8.91 -12.24
N ARG A 99 -22.87 -8.19 -12.83
CA ARG A 99 -23.79 -7.33 -12.09
C ARG A 99 -24.81 -8.16 -11.34
N LYS A 100 -25.39 -9.15 -12.02
CA LYS A 100 -26.30 -10.09 -11.38
C LYS A 100 -25.61 -10.84 -10.23
N ALA A 101 -24.36 -11.27 -10.41
CA ALA A 101 -23.60 -11.94 -9.36
C ALA A 101 -23.25 -11.02 -8.18
N ALA A 102 -22.91 -9.75 -8.43
CA ALA A 102 -22.58 -8.79 -7.38
C ALA A 102 -23.77 -8.42 -6.49
N ASP A 103 -24.99 -8.51 -7.04
CA ASP A 103 -26.25 -8.24 -6.33
C ASP A 103 -27.07 -9.52 -6.03
N ASP A 104 -26.49 -10.71 -6.20
CA ASP A 104 -27.13 -11.98 -5.85
C ASP A 104 -27.23 -12.12 -4.31
N PRO A 105 -28.46 -12.22 -3.74
CA PRO A 105 -28.63 -12.32 -2.29
C PRO A 105 -27.99 -13.56 -1.67
N ALA A 106 -28.01 -14.71 -2.35
CA ALA A 106 -27.43 -15.94 -1.83
C ALA A 106 -25.90 -15.88 -1.82
N LEU A 107 -25.28 -15.26 -2.83
CA LEU A 107 -23.84 -14.99 -2.83
C LEU A 107 -23.46 -13.99 -1.74
N ALA A 108 -24.22 -12.90 -1.59
CA ALA A 108 -24.01 -11.93 -0.53
C ALA A 108 -24.12 -12.58 0.86
N ASP A 109 -25.10 -13.46 1.08
CA ASP A 109 -25.25 -14.20 2.34
C ASP A 109 -24.10 -15.17 2.58
N ALA A 110 -23.63 -15.87 1.55
CA ALA A 110 -22.47 -16.75 1.66
C ALA A 110 -21.19 -15.99 2.04
N VAL A 111 -20.96 -14.82 1.43
CA VAL A 111 -19.83 -13.93 1.74
C VAL A 111 -19.98 -13.34 3.14
N ARG A 112 -21.17 -12.87 3.51
CA ARG A 112 -21.44 -12.26 4.82
C ARG A 112 -21.16 -13.22 5.97
N ASN A 113 -21.39 -14.52 5.76
CA ASN A 113 -21.17 -15.57 6.75
C ASN A 113 -19.79 -16.25 6.62
N ALA A 114 -18.96 -15.89 5.64
CA ALA A 114 -17.61 -16.40 5.50
C ALA A 114 -16.69 -15.87 6.62
N GLY A 115 -15.59 -16.56 6.88
CA GLY A 115 -14.56 -16.11 7.81
C GLY A 115 -13.57 -15.12 7.19
N GLY A 116 -13.46 -15.13 5.86
CA GLY A 116 -12.66 -14.16 5.13
C GLY A 116 -12.95 -14.09 3.64
N ALA A 117 -12.31 -13.14 2.98
CA ALA A 117 -12.27 -13.03 1.53
C ALA A 117 -10.84 -12.86 1.02
N PHE A 118 -10.57 -13.37 -0.17
CA PHE A 118 -9.29 -13.23 -0.87
C PHE A 118 -9.50 -12.68 -2.28
N PHE A 119 -8.86 -11.55 -2.58
CA PHE A 119 -8.85 -10.93 -3.90
C PHE A 119 -7.57 -11.28 -4.67
N THR A 120 -7.72 -11.86 -5.86
CA THR A 120 -6.57 -12.13 -6.73
C THR A 120 -6.02 -10.84 -7.36
N GLY A 121 -4.83 -10.95 -7.96
CA GLY A 121 -4.24 -9.87 -8.74
C GLY A 121 -4.87 -9.68 -10.13
N GLY A 122 -4.43 -8.64 -10.84
CA GLY A 122 -4.90 -8.28 -12.17
C GLY A 122 -5.14 -6.78 -12.27
N ASP A 123 -6.33 -6.40 -12.72
CA ASP A 123 -6.76 -5.01 -12.85
C ASP A 123 -7.72 -4.60 -11.71
N GLN A 124 -7.30 -3.66 -10.86
CA GLN A 124 -8.09 -3.14 -9.75
C GLN A 124 -9.35 -2.37 -10.19
N ALA A 125 -9.37 -1.79 -11.40
CA ALA A 125 -10.56 -1.13 -11.95
C ALA A 125 -11.73 -2.11 -12.09
N ARG A 126 -11.45 -3.38 -12.41
CA ARG A 126 -12.46 -4.43 -12.50
C ARG A 126 -13.05 -4.76 -11.13
N ILE A 127 -12.26 -4.70 -10.06
CA ILE A 127 -12.76 -4.98 -8.71
C ILE A 127 -13.76 -3.90 -8.30
N THR A 128 -13.35 -2.63 -8.32
CA THR A 128 -14.22 -1.52 -7.92
C THR A 128 -15.39 -1.38 -8.88
N GLY A 129 -15.15 -1.48 -10.18
CA GLY A 129 -16.17 -1.42 -11.22
C GLY A 129 -17.23 -2.51 -11.10
N SER A 130 -16.89 -3.70 -10.60
CA SER A 130 -17.85 -4.81 -10.40
C SER A 130 -18.62 -4.69 -9.09
N LEU A 131 -17.95 -4.26 -8.02
CA LEU A 131 -18.51 -4.24 -6.65
C LEU A 131 -19.21 -2.94 -6.28
N ARG A 132 -18.93 -1.84 -6.99
CA ARG A 132 -19.67 -0.58 -6.90
C ARG A 132 -20.73 -0.51 -7.99
N ARG A 133 -21.89 0.05 -7.64
CA ARG A 133 -22.94 0.39 -8.59
C ARG A 133 -22.59 1.69 -9.33
N PRO A 134 -23.21 1.96 -10.50
CA PRO A 134 -22.95 3.18 -11.27
C PRO A 134 -23.20 4.49 -10.50
N ASP A 135 -24.07 4.47 -9.49
CA ASP A 135 -24.37 5.60 -8.60
C ASP A 135 -23.32 5.78 -7.47
N GLY A 136 -22.28 4.95 -7.43
CA GLY A 136 -21.25 4.93 -6.38
C GLY A 136 -21.61 4.08 -5.15
N GLY A 137 -22.84 3.55 -5.08
CA GLY A 137 -23.30 2.68 -4.01
C GLY A 137 -22.61 1.31 -3.99
N ASN A 138 -22.70 0.62 -2.86
CA ASN A 138 -22.19 -0.76 -2.74
C ASN A 138 -23.15 -1.76 -3.37
N SER A 139 -22.65 -2.74 -4.11
CA SER A 139 -23.41 -3.97 -4.40
C SER A 139 -23.72 -4.77 -3.13
N ALA A 140 -24.67 -5.69 -3.18
CA ALA A 140 -25.02 -6.55 -2.04
C ALA A 140 -23.81 -7.36 -1.54
N VAL A 141 -22.96 -7.82 -2.45
CA VAL A 141 -21.70 -8.52 -2.11
C VAL A 141 -20.68 -7.59 -1.46
N LEU A 142 -20.57 -6.33 -1.88
CA LEU A 142 -19.69 -5.37 -1.22
C LEU A 142 -20.16 -5.04 0.21
N ASP A 143 -21.47 -4.88 0.42
CA ASP A 143 -22.02 -4.73 1.77
C ASP A 143 -21.78 -5.96 2.64
N ALA A 144 -21.86 -7.16 2.06
CA ALA A 144 -21.53 -8.41 2.74
C ALA A 144 -20.05 -8.49 3.15
N LEU A 145 -19.13 -8.06 2.29
CA LEU A 145 -17.69 -7.97 2.59
C LEU A 145 -17.43 -7.03 3.77
N TRP A 146 -18.03 -5.84 3.74
CA TRP A 146 -17.93 -4.88 4.84
C TRP A 146 -18.50 -5.43 6.15
N SER A 147 -19.65 -6.10 6.09
CA SER A 147 -20.25 -6.74 7.26
C SER A 147 -19.35 -7.84 7.83
N MET A 148 -18.78 -8.70 6.97
CA MET A 148 -17.82 -9.73 7.37
C MET A 148 -16.58 -9.13 8.02
N TYR A 149 -16.00 -8.09 7.42
CA TYR A 149 -14.81 -7.44 7.96
C TYR A 149 -15.10 -6.79 9.31
N ARG A 150 -16.21 -6.06 9.44
CA ARG A 150 -16.58 -5.39 10.70
C ARG A 150 -16.85 -6.36 11.84
N ARG A 151 -17.38 -7.57 11.54
CA ARG A 151 -17.65 -8.61 12.57
C ARG A 151 -16.42 -9.44 12.96
N GLY A 152 -15.25 -9.20 12.37
CA GLY A 152 -14.01 -9.91 12.74
C GLY A 152 -13.37 -10.76 11.64
N GLY A 153 -13.98 -10.84 10.45
CA GLY A 153 -13.40 -11.60 9.33
C GLY A 153 -12.20 -10.89 8.68
N VAL A 154 -11.45 -11.64 7.88
CA VAL A 154 -10.26 -11.12 7.18
C VAL A 154 -10.57 -10.71 5.74
N ILE A 155 -10.04 -9.58 5.29
CA ILE A 155 -9.96 -9.21 3.87
C ILE A 155 -8.51 -9.30 3.43
N ALA A 156 -8.21 -10.25 2.54
CA ALA A 156 -6.90 -10.46 1.97
C ALA A 156 -6.90 -10.10 0.48
N GLY A 157 -5.80 -9.56 -0.04
CA GLY A 157 -5.71 -9.21 -1.45
C GLY A 157 -4.29 -9.05 -1.94
N THR A 158 -4.00 -9.54 -3.15
CA THR A 158 -2.68 -9.46 -3.78
C THR A 158 -2.69 -8.58 -5.01
N SER A 159 -1.66 -7.74 -5.18
CA SER A 159 -1.53 -6.80 -6.30
C SER A 159 -2.75 -5.87 -6.42
N ALA A 160 -3.60 -5.99 -7.45
CA ALA A 160 -4.87 -5.28 -7.54
C ALA A 160 -5.74 -5.39 -6.26
N GLY A 161 -5.77 -6.56 -5.62
CA GLY A 161 -6.45 -6.77 -4.35
C GLY A 161 -5.86 -5.97 -3.18
N ALA A 162 -4.57 -5.60 -3.23
CA ALA A 162 -3.96 -4.68 -2.26
C ALA A 162 -4.28 -3.22 -2.59
N ALA A 163 -4.26 -2.84 -3.87
CA ALA A 163 -4.52 -1.46 -4.29
C ALA A 163 -5.90 -0.93 -3.86
N ILE A 164 -6.92 -1.79 -3.86
CA ILE A 164 -8.28 -1.43 -3.44
C ILE A 164 -8.43 -1.18 -1.92
N MET A 165 -7.41 -1.47 -1.11
CA MET A 165 -7.53 -1.42 0.35
C MET A 165 -7.65 0.02 0.87
N SER A 166 -6.98 0.99 0.25
CA SER A 166 -7.14 2.42 0.55
C SER A 166 -8.36 3.02 -0.16
N SER A 167 -8.85 4.16 0.33
CA SER A 167 -10.01 4.83 -0.28
C SER A 167 -9.69 5.55 -1.57
N THR A 168 -8.43 5.84 -1.83
CA THR A 168 -7.89 6.15 -3.17
C THR A 168 -6.99 5.02 -3.63
N MET A 169 -7.06 4.68 -4.92
CA MET A 169 -6.17 3.72 -5.55
C MET A 169 -5.66 4.25 -6.90
N PHE A 170 -4.53 3.73 -7.36
CA PHE A 170 -4.16 3.86 -8.77
C PHE A 170 -5.18 3.14 -9.65
N TYR A 171 -5.64 3.80 -10.72
CA TYR A 171 -6.64 3.28 -11.65
C TYR A 171 -5.98 2.83 -12.94
N ASP A 172 -5.72 3.74 -13.87
CA ASP A 172 -4.98 3.52 -15.11
C ASP A 172 -3.80 4.52 -15.22
N PRO A 173 -2.82 4.44 -14.28
CA PRO A 173 -1.68 5.35 -14.31
C PRO A 173 -0.71 5.01 -15.45
N PRO A 174 0.17 5.95 -15.84
CA PRO A 174 1.35 5.63 -16.62
C PRO A 174 2.10 4.43 -16.03
N LEU A 175 2.61 3.56 -16.91
CA LEU A 175 3.37 2.37 -16.48
C LEU A 175 4.63 2.77 -15.71
N ASP A 176 5.31 3.81 -16.21
CA ASP A 176 6.51 4.37 -15.59
C ASP A 176 6.17 5.35 -14.46
N VAL A 177 7.04 5.39 -13.46
CA VAL A 177 6.88 6.23 -12.26
C VAL A 177 7.20 7.71 -12.54
N VAL A 178 8.19 7.99 -13.38
CA VAL A 178 8.69 9.36 -13.61
C VAL A 178 7.63 10.29 -14.22
N PRO A 179 6.77 9.87 -15.17
CA PRO A 179 5.66 10.71 -15.65
C PRO A 179 4.74 11.21 -14.53
N ILE A 180 4.47 10.39 -13.51
CA ILE A 180 3.64 10.77 -12.36
C ILE A 180 4.36 11.85 -11.53
N LEU A 181 5.68 11.74 -11.34
CA LEU A 181 6.46 12.80 -10.69
C LEU A 181 6.45 14.11 -11.51
N LYS A 182 6.51 14.02 -12.85
CA LYS A 182 6.56 15.19 -13.74
C LYS A 182 5.22 15.91 -13.87
N HIS A 183 4.12 15.16 -13.83
CA HIS A 183 2.81 15.65 -14.26
C HIS A 183 1.72 15.53 -13.20
N GLY A 184 2.01 14.89 -12.07
CA GLY A 184 1.01 14.55 -11.07
C GLY A 184 0.10 13.42 -11.55
N VAL A 185 -1.13 13.42 -11.06
CA VAL A 185 -2.17 12.43 -11.36
C VAL A 185 -3.48 13.12 -11.69
N VAL A 186 -4.33 12.43 -12.45
CA VAL A 186 -5.67 12.88 -12.83
C VAL A 186 -6.73 11.94 -12.24
N ASP A 187 -7.72 12.51 -11.54
CA ASP A 187 -8.87 11.76 -11.01
C ASP A 187 -9.71 11.14 -12.13
N GLY A 188 -10.14 9.90 -11.92
CA GLY A 188 -10.89 9.11 -12.90
C GLY A 188 -10.06 8.55 -14.05
N LYS A 189 -8.76 8.89 -14.11
CA LYS A 189 -7.81 8.36 -15.09
C LYS A 189 -6.65 7.65 -14.40
N ASP A 190 -5.76 8.39 -13.74
CA ASP A 190 -4.56 7.81 -13.13
C ASP A 190 -4.87 7.24 -11.74
N ILE A 191 -5.84 7.85 -11.05
CA ILE A 191 -6.34 7.42 -9.73
C ILE A 191 -7.88 7.43 -9.69
N ALA A 192 -8.46 6.62 -8.81
CA ALA A 192 -9.90 6.53 -8.60
C ALA A 192 -10.22 6.11 -7.14
N PRO A 193 -11.49 6.16 -6.71
CA PRO A 193 -11.89 5.59 -5.43
C PRO A 193 -11.60 4.09 -5.36
N GLY A 194 -10.93 3.67 -4.27
CA GLY A 194 -10.78 2.27 -3.90
C GLY A 194 -11.97 1.76 -3.08
N LEU A 195 -11.78 0.62 -2.40
CA LEU A 195 -12.80 0.08 -1.50
C LEU A 195 -12.63 0.58 -0.06
N GLY A 196 -11.46 1.06 0.35
CA GLY A 196 -11.28 1.79 1.61
C GLY A 196 -11.28 0.96 2.90
N PHE A 197 -11.02 -0.35 2.82
CA PHE A 197 -10.97 -1.24 3.98
C PHE A 197 -9.95 -0.83 5.07
N ILE A 198 -8.84 -0.20 4.68
CA ILE A 198 -7.83 0.31 5.64
C ILE A 198 -8.20 1.69 6.20
N GLY A 199 -9.26 2.33 5.72
CA GLY A 199 -9.66 3.68 6.06
C GLY A 199 -9.13 4.74 5.09
N ASP A 200 -9.37 6.01 5.45
CA ASP A 200 -9.10 7.18 4.61
C ASP A 200 -7.75 7.85 4.92
N ASP A 201 -6.98 7.31 5.86
CA ASP A 201 -5.77 7.94 6.39
C ASP A 201 -4.46 7.28 5.90
N VAL A 202 -4.55 6.13 5.23
CA VAL A 202 -3.39 5.37 4.73
C VAL A 202 -3.54 5.08 3.24
N PHE A 203 -2.55 5.49 2.45
CA PHE A 203 -2.48 5.19 1.02
C PHE A 203 -1.70 3.89 0.76
N ILE A 204 -2.25 2.99 -0.04
CA ILE A 204 -1.63 1.69 -0.35
C ILE A 204 -1.09 1.66 -1.78
N ASP A 205 0.11 1.10 -1.94
CA ASP A 205 0.63 0.65 -3.23
C ASP A 205 1.33 -0.71 -3.12
N GLN A 206 1.66 -1.29 -4.26
CA GLN A 206 2.04 -2.69 -4.42
C GLN A 206 3.06 -2.85 -5.57
N HIS A 207 3.79 -3.97 -5.57
CA HIS A 207 5.01 -4.19 -6.35
C HIS A 207 6.05 -3.09 -6.09
N LEU A 208 6.20 -2.75 -4.81
CA LEU A 208 6.79 -1.48 -4.44
C LEU A 208 8.27 -1.35 -4.83
N LEU A 209 9.11 -2.30 -4.42
CA LEU A 209 10.56 -2.21 -4.59
C LEU A 209 10.98 -2.64 -5.99
N VAL A 210 10.35 -3.71 -6.51
CA VAL A 210 10.65 -4.24 -7.84
C VAL A 210 10.37 -3.25 -8.97
N ARG A 211 9.50 -2.25 -8.75
CA ARG A 211 9.10 -1.24 -9.75
C ARG A 211 9.37 0.21 -9.32
N GLY A 212 10.09 0.44 -8.23
CA GLY A 212 10.37 1.79 -7.72
C GLY A 212 9.13 2.62 -7.38
N ARG A 213 7.99 1.97 -7.09
CA ARG A 213 6.68 2.63 -6.99
C ARG A 213 6.52 3.52 -5.76
N PHE A 214 7.44 3.45 -4.79
CA PHE A 214 7.45 4.35 -3.65
C PHE A 214 7.40 5.83 -4.06
N ALA A 215 8.08 6.18 -5.16
CA ALA A 215 8.16 7.56 -5.60
C ALA A 215 6.83 8.07 -6.19
N ARG A 216 6.09 7.24 -6.96
CA ARG A 216 4.79 7.64 -7.50
C ARG A 216 3.71 7.81 -6.43
N MET A 217 3.89 7.22 -5.24
CA MET A 217 2.98 7.45 -4.12
C MET A 217 3.02 8.91 -3.66
N LEU A 218 4.19 9.57 -3.74
CA LEU A 218 4.39 10.90 -3.12
C LEU A 218 3.47 11.98 -3.71
N PRO A 219 3.35 12.16 -5.04
CA PRO A 219 2.41 13.15 -5.60
C PRO A 219 0.96 12.85 -5.24
N VAL A 220 0.54 11.58 -5.25
CA VAL A 220 -0.84 11.18 -4.90
C VAL A 220 -1.13 11.48 -3.44
N MET A 221 -0.20 11.15 -2.55
CA MET A 221 -0.36 11.40 -1.12
C MET A 221 -0.47 12.89 -0.82
N LEU A 222 0.32 13.74 -1.49
CA LEU A 222 0.19 15.19 -1.36
C LEU A 222 -1.13 15.72 -1.92
N ASP A 223 -1.52 15.28 -3.12
CA ASP A 223 -2.76 15.69 -3.80
C ASP A 223 -4.02 15.34 -2.99
N LYS A 224 -4.05 14.14 -2.40
CA LYS A 224 -5.17 13.62 -1.61
C LYS A 224 -5.05 13.86 -0.11
N GLY A 225 -3.98 14.51 0.35
CA GLY A 225 -3.78 14.85 1.75
C GLY A 225 -3.44 13.67 2.67
N TYR A 226 -3.03 12.52 2.13
CA TYR A 226 -2.55 11.40 2.93
C TYR A 226 -1.26 11.76 3.68
N LYS A 227 -1.21 11.41 4.96
CA LYS A 227 -0.01 11.57 5.78
C LYS A 227 0.81 10.30 5.86
N LEU A 228 0.18 9.14 5.76
CA LEU A 228 0.83 7.85 5.78
C LEU A 228 0.59 7.09 4.48
N GLY A 229 1.66 6.51 3.96
CA GLY A 229 1.64 5.59 2.83
C GLY A 229 2.29 4.28 3.26
N LEU A 230 1.70 3.16 2.85
CA LEU A 230 2.26 1.83 3.06
C LEU A 230 2.33 1.13 1.71
N GLY A 231 3.55 0.97 1.22
CA GLY A 231 3.81 0.23 -0.02
C GLY A 231 4.36 -1.14 0.30
N ILE A 232 3.79 -2.19 -0.30
CA ILE A 232 4.17 -3.57 -0.02
C ILE A 232 4.88 -4.16 -1.24
N ASP A 233 5.99 -4.86 -1.02
CA ASP A 233 6.74 -5.50 -2.08
C ASP A 233 6.23 -6.90 -2.44
N GLU A 234 6.71 -7.46 -3.55
CA GLU A 234 6.27 -8.76 -4.02
C GLU A 234 6.55 -9.90 -3.03
N ASN A 235 5.65 -10.88 -3.02
CA ASN A 235 5.69 -12.04 -2.14
C ASN A 235 5.79 -11.70 -0.63
N THR A 236 5.29 -10.52 -0.27
CA THR A 236 5.27 -9.99 1.10
C THR A 236 3.89 -9.45 1.42
N ALA A 237 3.47 -9.57 2.67
CA ALA A 237 2.18 -9.10 3.18
C ALA A 237 2.35 -8.17 4.37
N ALA A 238 1.57 -7.09 4.39
CA ALA A 238 1.29 -6.31 5.59
C ALA A 238 -0.01 -6.82 6.22
N VAL A 239 0.09 -7.39 7.41
CA VAL A 239 -1.05 -7.90 8.18
C VAL A 239 -1.50 -6.83 9.15
N VAL A 240 -2.69 -6.26 8.93
CA VAL A 240 -3.24 -5.17 9.75
C VAL A 240 -4.31 -5.72 10.69
N GLY A 241 -4.09 -5.62 11.98
CA GLY A 241 -5.08 -6.00 13.00
C GLY A 241 -6.06 -4.87 13.36
N PRO A 242 -7.10 -5.16 14.16
CA PRO A 242 -8.11 -4.16 14.56
C PRO A 242 -7.53 -2.99 15.38
N GLY A 243 -6.39 -3.21 16.07
CA GLY A 243 -5.65 -2.17 16.78
C GLY A 243 -4.72 -1.32 15.91
N ARG A 244 -4.84 -1.38 14.57
CA ARG A 244 -3.97 -0.68 13.59
C ARG A 244 -2.50 -1.12 13.64
N GLU A 245 -2.19 -2.21 14.32
CA GLU A 245 -0.87 -2.84 14.29
C GLU A 245 -0.68 -3.56 12.96
N VAL A 246 0.40 -3.24 12.27
CA VAL A 246 0.88 -3.89 11.06
C VAL A 246 1.99 -4.84 11.46
N THR A 247 1.93 -6.08 11.00
CA THR A 247 3.06 -7.02 11.02
C THR A 247 3.44 -7.38 9.60
N ILE A 248 4.72 -7.31 9.26
CA ILE A 248 5.21 -7.72 7.95
C ILE A 248 5.49 -9.22 7.95
N VAL A 249 4.99 -9.92 6.93
CA VAL A 249 5.13 -11.37 6.76
C VAL A 249 5.47 -11.68 5.31
N GLY A 250 6.58 -12.37 5.07
CA GLY A 250 6.90 -12.89 3.74
C GLY A 250 8.36 -12.73 3.37
N TYR A 251 8.60 -12.51 2.08
CA TYR A 251 9.91 -12.67 1.45
C TYR A 251 10.84 -11.47 1.61
N THR A 252 10.31 -10.26 1.50
CA THR A 252 11.03 -8.98 1.61
C THR A 252 10.35 -8.13 2.70
N GLY A 253 9.96 -6.90 2.36
CA GLY A 253 9.39 -5.96 3.31
C GLY A 253 8.38 -5.00 2.68
N ALA A 254 8.17 -3.92 3.40
CA ALA A 254 7.33 -2.80 2.99
C ALA A 254 8.06 -1.48 3.22
N LEU A 255 7.67 -0.44 2.50
CA LEU A 255 8.06 0.93 2.84
C LEU A 255 6.89 1.65 3.51
N VAL A 256 7.20 2.31 4.62
CA VAL A 256 6.31 3.29 5.25
C VAL A 256 6.79 4.69 4.87
N LEU A 257 5.91 5.44 4.23
CA LEU A 257 6.11 6.84 3.86
C LEU A 257 5.31 7.72 4.83
N ASP A 258 5.97 8.66 5.51
CA ASP A 258 5.33 9.61 6.42
C ASP A 258 5.57 11.05 5.94
N LEU A 259 4.49 11.73 5.56
CA LEU A 259 4.47 13.10 5.05
C LEU A 259 3.95 14.10 6.08
N SER A 260 3.91 13.73 7.36
CA SER A 260 3.32 14.58 8.41
C SER A 260 4.15 15.83 8.69
N GLU A 261 5.46 15.73 8.54
CA GLU A 261 6.41 16.84 8.69
C GLU A 261 6.92 17.33 7.33
N ALA A 262 6.35 16.83 6.23
CA ALA A 262 6.83 17.14 4.90
C ALA A 262 6.35 18.52 4.44
N GLY A 263 7.20 19.22 3.71
CA GLY A 263 6.89 20.52 3.11
C GLY A 263 7.06 20.51 1.60
N THR A 264 6.33 21.39 0.91
CA THR A 264 6.51 21.69 -0.51
C THR A 264 6.77 23.18 -0.70
N ASP A 265 7.69 23.51 -1.60
CA ASP A 265 7.90 24.88 -2.09
C ASP A 265 6.89 25.18 -3.19
N LYS A 266 5.93 26.07 -2.88
CA LYS A 266 4.88 26.51 -3.81
C LYS A 266 5.40 27.42 -4.93
N ALA A 267 6.58 28.03 -4.76
CA ALA A 267 7.20 28.83 -5.81
C ALA A 267 7.87 27.96 -6.90
N GLN A 268 8.13 26.69 -6.59
CA GLN A 268 8.66 25.73 -7.55
C GLN A 268 7.49 25.06 -8.31
N PRO A 269 7.35 25.28 -9.63
CA PRO A 269 6.23 24.73 -10.41
C PRO A 269 6.32 23.21 -10.64
N LEU A 270 7.50 22.61 -10.47
CA LEU A 270 7.68 21.17 -10.59
C LEU A 270 7.55 20.49 -9.22
N PHE A 271 7.21 19.20 -9.25
CA PHE A 271 7.12 18.40 -8.02
C PHE A 271 8.40 18.51 -7.19
N ASN A 272 8.23 18.83 -5.93
CA ASN A 272 9.29 18.92 -4.94
C ASN A 272 8.70 18.52 -3.58
N LEU A 273 9.55 17.94 -2.73
CA LEU A 273 9.18 17.47 -1.42
C LEU A 273 10.37 17.62 -0.49
N SER A 274 10.14 18.09 0.72
CA SER A 274 11.17 18.21 1.75
C SER A 274 10.72 17.54 3.02
N ASN A 275 11.68 17.00 3.78
CA ASN A 275 11.46 16.46 5.12
C ASN A 275 10.36 15.38 5.21
N ALA A 276 10.19 14.58 4.15
CA ALA A 276 9.44 13.33 4.25
C ALA A 276 10.25 12.30 5.05
N ARG A 277 9.58 11.28 5.60
CA ARG A 277 10.26 10.13 6.21
C ARG A 277 9.96 8.87 5.40
N ILE A 278 11.00 8.07 5.19
CA ILE A 278 10.92 6.74 4.60
C ILE A 278 11.45 5.73 5.61
N SER A 279 10.73 4.62 5.77
CA SER A 279 11.15 3.50 6.60
C SER A 279 11.04 2.21 5.79
N TYR A 280 12.06 1.36 5.86
CA TYR A 280 12.00 -0.03 5.42
C TYR A 280 11.66 -0.92 6.61
N VAL A 281 10.51 -1.58 6.52
CA VAL A 281 9.92 -2.43 7.54
C VAL A 281 9.94 -3.84 6.97
N ASP A 282 10.83 -4.67 7.50
CA ASP A 282 11.18 -5.97 6.93
C ASP A 282 10.43 -7.12 7.63
N ASN A 283 10.56 -8.35 7.15
CA ASN A 283 9.84 -9.50 7.69
C ASN A 283 9.96 -9.62 9.22
N GLY A 284 8.81 -9.85 9.88
CA GLY A 284 8.68 -9.95 11.33
C GLY A 284 8.55 -8.62 12.07
N ASP A 285 8.88 -7.49 11.43
CA ASP A 285 8.73 -6.17 12.04
C ASP A 285 7.27 -5.78 12.25
N ARG A 286 7.06 -4.86 13.19
CA ARG A 286 5.76 -4.30 13.50
C ARG A 286 5.75 -2.78 13.47
N PHE A 287 4.68 -2.22 12.94
CA PHE A 287 4.43 -0.78 12.90
C PHE A 287 2.96 -0.49 13.22
N ASN A 288 2.67 0.43 14.13
CA ASN A 288 1.29 0.81 14.40
C ASN A 288 0.92 2.06 13.60
N LEU A 289 -0.12 1.98 12.75
CA LEU A 289 -0.51 3.10 11.87
C LEU A 289 -1.05 4.31 12.64
N ALA A 290 -1.60 4.11 13.84
CA ALA A 290 -2.17 5.19 14.66
C ALA A 290 -1.10 5.87 15.54
N SER A 291 -0.37 5.09 16.35
CA SER A 291 0.65 5.63 17.26
C SER A 291 1.99 5.89 16.57
N ARG A 292 2.18 5.34 15.36
CA ARG A 292 3.43 5.35 14.58
C ARG A 292 4.61 4.67 15.29
N THR A 293 4.32 3.84 16.28
CA THR A 293 5.36 3.11 17.00
C THR A 293 5.87 1.96 16.16
N TYR A 294 7.19 1.86 16.05
CA TYR A 294 7.89 0.78 15.37
C TYR A 294 8.52 -0.18 16.37
N VAL A 295 8.44 -1.47 16.09
CA VAL A 295 9.07 -2.54 16.86
C VAL A 295 9.78 -3.49 15.90
N PRO A 296 11.10 -3.70 16.03
CA PRO A 296 11.83 -4.59 15.15
C PRO A 296 11.40 -6.04 15.35
N GLY A 297 11.55 -6.83 14.28
CA GLY A 297 11.28 -8.26 14.29
C GLY A 297 12.21 -9.04 15.23
N PRO A 298 11.86 -10.30 15.57
CA PRO A 298 12.67 -11.14 16.44
C PRO A 298 14.12 -11.28 15.95
N GLY A 299 15.09 -11.15 16.86
CA GLY A 299 16.51 -11.30 16.56
C GLY A 299 17.19 -10.09 15.90
N LYS A 300 16.43 -9.03 15.58
CA LYS A 300 16.99 -7.78 15.07
C LYS A 300 17.42 -6.90 16.23
N GLU A 301 18.69 -6.51 16.21
CA GLU A 301 19.33 -5.70 17.24
C GLU A 301 19.73 -4.33 16.67
N PRO A 302 19.80 -3.28 17.48
CA PRO A 302 20.29 -1.98 17.03
C PRO A 302 21.69 -2.11 16.43
N VAL A 303 21.91 -1.47 15.29
CA VAL A 303 23.22 -1.51 14.60
C VAL A 303 24.30 -0.88 15.46
N ASP A 304 25.40 -1.61 15.67
CA ASP A 304 26.60 -1.06 16.30
C ASP A 304 27.30 -0.12 15.31
N ARG A 305 27.32 1.17 15.66
CA ARG A 305 27.91 2.23 14.82
C ARG A 305 29.42 2.06 14.61
N SER A 306 30.10 1.36 15.51
CA SER A 306 31.54 1.07 15.39
C SER A 306 31.84 -0.02 14.35
N MET A 307 30.85 -0.87 14.04
CA MET A 307 30.96 -2.00 13.13
C MET A 307 30.55 -1.69 11.70
N ARG A 308 30.18 -0.44 11.40
CA ARG A 308 29.73 -0.03 10.07
C ARG A 308 30.82 -0.24 9.03
N GLU A 309 30.51 -0.82 7.88
CA GLU A 309 31.52 -1.23 6.90
C GLU A 309 31.61 -0.33 5.68
N TYR A 310 30.50 0.26 5.23
CA TYR A 310 30.48 1.02 3.98
C TYR A 310 31.20 2.38 4.09
N ARG A 311 32.02 2.73 3.08
CA ARG A 311 32.87 3.94 3.07
C ARG A 311 32.79 4.79 1.81
N GLU A 312 32.25 4.26 0.71
CA GLU A 312 32.23 4.96 -0.58
C GLU A 312 31.10 6.00 -0.64
N ALA A 313 31.15 6.91 -1.62
CA ALA A 313 30.04 7.85 -1.82
C ALA A 313 28.78 7.10 -2.31
N LEU A 314 27.64 7.35 -1.66
CA LEU A 314 26.36 6.75 -2.04
C LEU A 314 25.63 7.58 -3.08
N PHE A 315 25.78 7.18 -4.32
CA PHE A 315 25.10 7.77 -5.46
C PHE A 315 24.53 6.69 -6.38
N TYR A 316 23.22 6.71 -6.62
CA TYR A 316 22.51 5.77 -7.50
C TYR A 316 21.98 6.54 -8.71
N THR A 317 22.34 6.09 -9.92
CA THR A 317 21.85 6.68 -11.17
C THR A 317 20.38 6.35 -11.45
N ASP A 318 19.87 5.27 -10.85
CA ASP A 318 18.47 4.88 -10.91
C ASP A 318 17.98 4.42 -9.52
N ILE A 319 17.33 5.34 -8.80
CA ILE A 319 16.73 5.06 -7.50
C ILE A 319 15.40 4.31 -7.59
N LEU A 320 14.80 4.26 -8.78
CA LEU A 320 13.53 3.58 -9.05
C LEU A 320 13.74 2.14 -9.52
N GLY A 321 14.99 1.75 -9.76
CA GLY A 321 15.38 0.38 -10.08
C GLY A 321 14.98 -0.62 -9.00
N ASN A 322 14.91 -1.88 -9.39
CA ASN A 322 14.55 -3.00 -8.51
C ASN A 322 15.41 -2.99 -7.24
N THR A 323 14.77 -2.85 -6.07
CA THR A 323 15.41 -2.78 -4.72
C THR A 323 16.38 -1.62 -4.50
N SER A 324 16.61 -0.74 -5.49
CA SER A 324 17.63 0.32 -5.44
C SER A 324 17.52 1.19 -4.19
N VAL A 325 16.30 1.60 -3.84
CA VAL A 325 16.07 2.45 -2.66
C VAL A 325 16.42 1.75 -1.36
N VAL A 326 16.10 0.46 -1.20
CA VAL A 326 16.43 -0.28 0.03
C VAL A 326 17.94 -0.51 0.10
N ASN A 327 18.57 -0.96 -0.98
CA ASN A 327 20.02 -1.14 -1.03
C ASN A 327 20.79 0.15 -0.70
N LEU A 328 20.28 1.30 -1.17
CA LEU A 328 20.84 2.61 -0.84
C LEU A 328 20.65 2.94 0.65
N LEU A 329 19.46 2.70 1.22
CA LEU A 329 19.18 2.94 2.63
C LEU A 329 20.03 2.05 3.54
N GLU A 330 20.18 0.77 3.21
CA GLU A 330 21.03 -0.20 3.93
C GLU A 330 22.47 0.28 3.98
N LYS A 331 23.06 0.60 2.83
CA LYS A 331 24.43 1.14 2.80
C LYS A 331 24.53 2.49 3.52
N LEU A 332 23.48 3.32 3.48
CA LEU A 332 23.48 4.57 4.22
C LEU A 332 23.53 4.30 5.73
N VAL A 333 22.73 3.37 6.27
CA VAL A 333 22.76 3.03 7.70
C VAL A 333 24.01 2.25 8.12
N ASP A 334 24.63 1.54 7.19
CA ASP A 334 25.92 0.86 7.34
C ASP A 334 27.15 1.75 7.04
N SER A 335 26.99 3.08 7.03
CA SER A 335 28.10 4.01 6.76
C SER A 335 28.22 5.15 7.77
N ASN A 336 29.30 5.93 7.70
CA ASN A 336 29.42 7.21 8.40
C ASN A 336 29.01 8.41 7.53
N LEU A 337 28.37 8.15 6.39
CA LEU A 337 27.92 9.21 5.49
C LEU A 337 26.68 9.88 6.08
N GLU A 338 26.61 11.20 5.91
CA GLU A 338 25.46 11.99 6.34
C GLU A 338 24.28 11.87 5.37
N ARG A 339 24.58 11.59 4.09
CA ARG A 339 23.61 11.57 3.01
C ARG A 339 23.95 10.56 1.92
N ALA A 340 22.90 10.10 1.25
CA ALA A 340 22.95 9.33 0.02
C ALA A 340 22.02 9.98 -1.02
N THR A 341 22.36 9.84 -2.29
CA THR A 341 21.63 10.49 -3.39
C THR A 341 21.24 9.47 -4.44
N GLY A 342 20.02 9.59 -4.96
CA GLY A 342 19.51 8.77 -6.04
C GLY A 342 18.85 9.63 -7.12
N LEU A 343 19.06 9.32 -8.39
CA LEU A 343 18.39 10.00 -9.50
C LEU A 343 17.20 9.18 -10.03
N ALA A 344 16.18 9.88 -10.49
CA ALA A 344 15.05 9.33 -11.23
C ALA A 344 14.81 10.17 -12.49
N PHE A 345 15.03 9.59 -13.66
CA PHE A 345 14.83 10.24 -14.95
C PHE A 345 14.44 9.20 -16.01
N GLU A 346 13.94 9.67 -17.14
CA GLU A 346 13.56 8.81 -18.26
C GLU A 346 14.66 8.81 -19.34
N GLY A 347 14.63 7.81 -20.22
CA GLY A 347 15.58 7.70 -21.32
C GLY A 347 15.53 8.89 -22.30
N PRO A 348 16.57 9.03 -23.16
CA PRO A 348 16.72 10.16 -24.09
C PRO A 348 15.57 10.35 -25.09
N THR A 349 14.80 9.28 -25.37
CA THR A 349 13.66 9.31 -26.30
C THR A 349 12.34 9.66 -25.62
N SER A 350 12.33 9.92 -24.31
CA SER A 350 11.13 10.32 -23.58
C SER A 350 10.66 11.72 -23.97
N ARG A 351 9.44 12.09 -23.55
CA ARG A 351 8.82 13.38 -23.90
C ARG A 351 9.57 14.60 -23.33
N ALA A 352 10.27 14.43 -22.20
CA ALA A 352 11.01 15.49 -21.52
C ALA A 352 12.28 14.90 -20.86
N PRO A 353 13.27 14.46 -21.66
CA PRO A 353 14.45 13.75 -21.17
C PRO A 353 15.38 14.65 -20.35
N GLU A 354 15.27 15.96 -20.50
CA GLU A 354 15.99 16.95 -19.72
C GLU A 354 15.47 17.09 -18.27
N ARG A 355 14.31 16.50 -17.95
CA ARG A 355 13.69 16.59 -16.61
C ARG A 355 13.89 15.30 -15.85
N GLY A 356 14.49 15.42 -14.66
CA GLY A 356 14.62 14.35 -13.69
C GLY A 356 14.34 14.83 -12.28
N PHE A 357 14.53 13.93 -11.32
CA PHE A 357 14.41 14.20 -9.90
C PHE A 357 15.63 13.64 -9.17
N GLU A 358 16.10 14.40 -8.19
CA GLU A 358 17.10 13.93 -7.24
C GLU A 358 16.40 13.65 -5.91
N PHE A 359 16.57 12.43 -5.42
CA PHE A 359 16.19 11.99 -4.10
C PHE A 359 17.42 12.06 -3.20
N THR A 360 17.32 12.81 -2.10
CA THR A 360 18.34 12.83 -1.06
C THR A 360 17.81 12.14 0.17
N PHE A 361 18.60 11.20 0.70
CA PHE A 361 18.32 10.47 1.92
C PHE A 361 19.34 10.85 2.99
N SER A 362 18.89 11.16 4.19
CA SER A 362 19.78 11.53 5.30
C SER A 362 19.21 11.04 6.63
N ARG A 363 20.09 10.76 7.59
CA ARG A 363 19.63 10.38 8.93
C ARG A 363 19.00 11.57 9.62
N ALA A 364 17.84 11.37 10.20
CA ALA A 364 17.22 12.29 11.15
C ALA A 364 17.62 11.90 12.58
N PRO A 365 17.51 12.80 13.57
CA PRO A 365 17.80 12.47 14.97
C PRO A 365 17.00 11.29 15.52
N ASP A 366 15.82 11.04 14.96
CA ASP A 366 14.91 9.95 15.30
C ASP A 366 15.01 8.73 14.38
N SER A 367 15.97 8.71 13.44
CA SER A 367 16.26 7.53 12.64
C SER A 367 16.77 6.38 13.53
N ARG A 368 16.33 5.16 13.23
CA ARG A 368 16.77 3.96 13.91
C ARG A 368 17.07 2.87 12.88
N GLU A 369 18.05 2.04 13.19
CA GLU A 369 18.51 0.99 12.30
C GLU A 369 18.72 -0.29 13.11
N PHE A 370 18.21 -1.40 12.59
CA PHE A 370 18.30 -2.71 13.21
C PHE A 370 18.77 -3.73 12.18
N VAL A 371 19.57 -4.71 12.62
CA VAL A 371 20.12 -5.76 11.78
C VAL A 371 20.06 -7.09 12.51
N THR A 372 19.92 -8.18 11.76
CA THR A 372 20.14 -9.54 12.28
C THR A 372 21.50 -10.04 11.82
N ASN A 373 22.24 -10.67 12.72
CA ASN A 373 23.53 -11.28 12.42
C ASN A 373 23.44 -12.64 11.69
N ARG A 374 22.23 -13.15 11.43
CA ARG A 374 22.02 -14.49 10.83
C ARG A 374 21.60 -14.47 9.37
N GLU A 375 20.96 -13.39 8.92
CA GLU A 375 20.22 -13.37 7.65
C GLU A 375 20.48 -12.08 6.83
N ASP A 376 21.43 -11.24 7.25
CA ASP A 376 21.71 -9.92 6.65
C ASP A 376 20.44 -9.08 6.39
N ALA A 377 19.45 -9.22 7.28
CA ALA A 377 18.16 -8.55 7.15
C ALA A 377 18.15 -7.23 7.92
N TRP A 378 17.83 -6.15 7.22
CA TRP A 378 17.83 -4.79 7.76
C TRP A 378 16.43 -4.28 8.02
N SER A 379 16.31 -3.50 9.07
CA SER A 379 15.14 -2.66 9.29
C SER A 379 15.57 -1.23 9.55
N ILE A 380 14.97 -0.31 8.81
CA ILE A 380 15.44 1.07 8.74
C ILE A 380 14.24 1.95 8.99
N TYR A 381 14.26 2.70 10.08
CA TYR A 381 13.12 3.48 10.53
C TYR A 381 13.43 4.96 10.42
N ARG A 382 12.54 5.69 9.74
CA ARG A 382 12.47 7.16 9.65
C ARG A 382 13.75 7.82 9.15
N ILE A 383 14.24 7.42 7.98
CA ILE A 383 15.25 8.19 7.24
C ILE A 383 14.56 9.41 6.61
N ARG A 384 15.21 10.58 6.68
CA ARG A 384 14.73 11.77 5.97
C ARG A 384 14.88 11.58 4.47
N MET A 385 13.85 11.93 3.72
CA MET A 385 13.84 11.94 2.27
C MET A 385 13.40 13.31 1.75
N ASP A 386 14.21 13.90 0.87
CA ASP A 386 13.89 15.11 0.12
C ASP A 386 13.92 14.77 -1.38
N VAL A 387 13.02 15.38 -2.15
CA VAL A 387 12.91 15.22 -3.60
C VAL A 387 12.91 16.59 -4.24
N ARG A 388 13.84 16.83 -5.16
CA ARG A 388 13.90 18.08 -5.92
C ARG A 388 13.95 17.81 -7.42
N PRO A 389 13.31 18.68 -8.24
CA PRO A 389 13.46 18.59 -9.68
C PRO A 389 14.90 18.95 -10.06
N VAL A 390 15.45 18.24 -11.04
CA VAL A 390 16.78 18.50 -11.60
C VAL A 390 16.72 18.54 -13.12
N ARG A 391 17.69 19.24 -13.72
CA ARG A 391 17.89 19.26 -15.16
C ARG A 391 18.98 18.27 -15.55
N MET A 392 18.60 17.25 -16.31
CA MET A 392 19.53 16.27 -16.87
C MET A 392 20.29 16.88 -18.05
N ARG A 393 21.60 16.65 -18.12
CA ARG A 393 22.43 17.07 -19.25
C ARG A 393 22.00 16.33 -20.52
N GLN A 394 22.01 17.03 -21.67
CA GLN A 394 21.70 16.47 -22.98
C GLN A 394 22.86 16.76 -23.97
N PRO A 395 23.37 15.74 -24.70
CA PRO A 395 23.06 14.33 -24.52
C PRO A 395 23.53 13.83 -23.15
N LEU A 396 22.88 12.80 -22.62
CA LEU A 396 23.24 12.23 -21.30
C LEU A 396 24.68 11.69 -21.30
N TYR A 397 25.11 11.15 -22.44
CA TYR A 397 26.46 10.67 -22.69
C TYR A 397 26.87 11.03 -24.13
N THR A 398 28.16 11.08 -24.39
CA THR A 398 28.75 11.18 -25.72
C THR A 398 29.44 9.86 -26.03
N VAL A 399 29.34 9.38 -27.28
CA VAL A 399 30.11 8.21 -27.73
C VAL A 399 31.57 8.65 -27.87
N GLU A 400 32.50 7.83 -27.37
CA GLU A 400 33.94 8.02 -27.54
C GLU A 400 34.43 7.51 -28.90
#